data_AF-A0A1B6G6K5-F1
#
_entry.id   AF-A0A1B6G6K5-F1
#
_cell.length_a   1.000
_cell.length_b   1.000
_cell.length_c   1.000
_cell.angle_alpha   90.00
_cell.angle_beta   90.00
_cell.angle_gamma   90.00
#
_symmetry.space_group_name_H-M   'P 1'
#
loop_
_entity.id
_entity.type
_entity.pdbx_description
1 polymer ?
#
loop_
_entity_poly.entity_id
_entity_poly.type
_entity_poly.pdbx_seq_one_letter_code
_entity_poly.pdbx_strand_id
1 'polypeptide(L)'
;GSLTALGTVFGPYLGGWLLDQVGRRWTIFFAVVLGILSWVVVLPATTVWQIYIGRFLGGMAGGIVFLSNPTYVAEISEPDVRGALGTIFGFFLVGGFLMEYIFGPFVSYSALIFINLVPSIAFFLLFAFIPESPHYSLRKGNVSGAVASLSWLRTGRGMDEVKNEINLIRAEVHRSMAEKVKLSDLVRTRGNRKGLLIA
;
A
#
# COMPACT_ATOMS: atom_id res chain seq x y z
N GLY A 1 5.92 -6.11 21.96
CA GLY A 1 5.86 -6.53 20.55
C GLY A 1 4.47 -6.91 20.10
N SER A 2 3.71 -7.68 20.88
CA SER A 2 2.48 -8.34 20.43
C SER A 2 1.35 -7.40 19.97
N LEU A 3 1.25 -6.19 20.53
CA LEU A 3 0.26 -5.18 20.10
C LEU A 3 0.47 -4.69 18.67
N THR A 4 1.72 -4.55 18.23
CA THR A 4 2.05 -4.21 16.85
C THR A 4 1.61 -5.34 15.92
N ALA A 5 1.89 -6.59 16.29
CA ALA A 5 1.47 -7.76 15.51
C ALA A 5 -0.06 -7.84 15.39
N LEU A 6 -0.80 -7.57 16.47
CA LEU A 6 -2.27 -7.48 16.43
C LEU A 6 -2.73 -6.40 15.44
N GLY A 7 -2.16 -5.19 15.52
CA GLY A 7 -2.44 -4.13 14.55
C GLY A 7 -2.17 -4.58 13.11
N THR A 8 -1.04 -5.26 12.87
CA THR A 8 -0.67 -5.79 11.55
C THR A 8 -1.63 -6.86 11.04
N VAL A 9 -2.27 -7.64 11.91
CA VAL A 9 -3.30 -8.61 11.49
C VAL A 9 -4.59 -7.89 11.07
N PHE A 10 -5.02 -6.86 11.80
CA PHE A 10 -6.26 -6.13 11.48
C PHE A 10 -6.10 -5.14 10.31
N GLY A 11 -4.90 -4.59 10.12
CA GLY A 11 -4.59 -3.62 9.07
C GLY A 11 -5.01 -4.05 7.66
N PRO A 12 -4.60 -5.22 7.16
CA PRO A 12 -4.96 -5.68 5.81
C PRO A 12 -6.45 -5.86 5.59
N TYR A 13 -7.24 -6.26 6.60
CA TYR A 13 -8.70 -6.37 6.45
C TYR A 13 -9.33 -4.99 6.23
N LEU A 14 -8.91 -4.00 7.04
CA LEU A 14 -9.35 -2.62 6.87
C LEU A 14 -8.84 -2.05 5.54
N GLY A 15 -7.56 -2.25 5.23
CA GLY A 15 -6.90 -1.81 4.00
C GLY A 15 -7.57 -2.37 2.75
N GLY A 16 -7.91 -3.66 2.72
CA GLY A 16 -8.61 -4.29 1.60
C GLY A 16 -9.97 -3.68 1.35
N TRP A 17 -10.74 -3.41 2.42
CA TRP A 17 -12.01 -2.71 2.32
C TRP A 17 -11.85 -1.26 1.80
N LEU A 18 -10.85 -0.52 2.29
CA LEU A 18 -10.54 0.84 1.82
C LEU A 18 -10.10 0.84 0.34
N LEU A 19 -9.26 -0.12 -0.08
CA LEU A 19 -8.77 -0.24 -1.46
C LEU A 19 -9.91 -0.33 -2.48
N ASP A 20 -10.98 -1.04 -2.13
CA ASP A 20 -12.16 -1.21 -2.96
C ASP A 20 -13.10 0.00 -2.96
N GLN A 21 -13.25 0.69 -1.82
CA GLN A 21 -14.22 1.79 -1.66
C GLN A 21 -13.66 3.16 -2.09
N VAL A 22 -12.49 3.52 -1.55
CA VAL A 22 -11.90 4.87 -1.69
C VAL A 22 -10.78 4.93 -2.71
N GLY A 23 -10.14 3.80 -3.02
CA GLY A 23 -9.08 3.70 -4.02
C GLY A 23 -7.71 3.45 -3.39
N ARG A 24 -6.72 3.21 -4.25
CA ARG A 24 -5.40 2.75 -3.83
C ARG A 24 -4.61 3.89 -3.21
N ARG A 25 -4.58 5.05 -3.89
CA ARG A 25 -3.91 6.26 -3.42
C ARG A 25 -4.45 6.70 -2.06
N TRP A 26 -5.77 6.81 -1.91
CA TRP A 26 -6.38 7.23 -0.65
C TRP A 26 -6.16 6.24 0.50
N THR A 27 -6.09 4.95 0.20
CA THR A 27 -5.75 3.93 1.21
C THR A 27 -4.32 4.06 1.70
N ILE A 28 -3.35 4.28 0.79
CA ILE A 28 -1.96 4.53 1.16
C ILE A 28 -1.86 5.82 1.98
N PHE A 29 -2.57 6.88 1.57
CA PHE A 29 -2.66 8.12 2.32
C PHE A 29 -3.13 7.91 3.76
N PHE A 30 -4.23 7.18 3.92
CA PHE A 30 -4.77 6.86 5.23
C PHE A 30 -3.77 6.08 6.09
N ALA A 31 -3.07 5.11 5.50
CA ALA A 31 -2.06 4.33 6.21
C ALA A 31 -0.87 5.19 6.67
N VAL A 32 -0.40 6.11 5.83
CA VAL A 32 0.69 7.04 6.17
C VAL A 32 0.25 7.97 7.30
N VAL A 33 -0.97 8.50 7.26
CA VAL A 33 -1.53 9.34 8.33
C VAL A 33 -1.59 8.56 9.65
N LEU A 34 -2.05 7.31 9.63
CA LEU A 34 -2.04 6.46 10.83
C LEU A 34 -0.61 6.22 11.37
N GLY A 35 0.37 6.05 10.48
CA GLY A 35 1.78 5.91 10.84
C GLY A 35 2.34 7.17 11.51
N ILE A 36 2.07 8.35 10.94
CA ILE A 36 2.45 9.65 11.52
C ILE A 36 1.79 9.82 12.90
N LEU A 37 0.49 9.54 13.02
CA LEU A 37 -0.24 9.61 14.29
C LEU A 37 0.36 8.67 15.34
N SER A 38 0.75 7.46 14.95
CA SER A 38 1.45 6.51 15.83
C SER A 38 2.70 7.15 16.45
N TRP A 39 3.55 7.78 15.65
CA TRP A 39 4.76 8.42 16.13
C TRP A 39 4.49 9.67 16.96
N VAL A 40 3.51 10.48 16.58
CA VAL A 40 3.11 11.70 17.31
C VAL A 40 2.55 11.36 18.70
N VAL A 41 1.79 10.27 18.84
CA VAL A 41 1.27 9.81 20.14
C VAL A 41 2.38 9.25 21.03
N VAL A 42 3.39 8.60 20.44
CA VAL A 42 4.51 8.00 21.17
C VAL A 42 5.55 9.05 21.60
N LEU A 43 5.70 10.15 20.85
CA LEU A 43 6.71 11.17 21.10
C LEU A 43 6.63 11.82 22.50
N PRO A 44 5.47 12.28 22.99
CA PRO A 44 5.34 12.83 24.34
C PRO A 44 4.91 11.76 25.36
N ALA A 45 5.09 10.47 25.08
CA ALA A 45 4.50 9.42 25.90
C ALA A 45 5.10 9.40 27.31
N THR A 46 4.28 9.75 28.30
CA THR A 46 4.60 9.66 29.74
C THR A 46 3.93 8.45 30.39
N THR A 47 2.96 7.84 29.69
CA THR A 47 2.21 6.67 30.17
C THR A 47 2.37 5.48 29.23
N VAL A 48 2.32 4.27 29.80
CA VAL A 48 2.43 3.02 29.05
C VAL A 48 1.28 2.87 28.02
N TRP A 49 0.09 3.38 28.35
CA TRP A 49 -1.07 3.35 27.47
C TRP A 49 -0.88 4.10 26.15
N GLN A 50 -0.22 5.27 26.17
CA GLN A 50 0.10 6.02 24.96
C GLN A 50 1.01 5.21 24.02
N ILE A 51 1.99 4.51 24.60
CA ILE A 51 2.88 3.61 23.85
C ILE A 51 2.07 2.46 23.24
N TYR A 52 1.15 1.85 23.98
CA TYR A 52 0.33 0.75 23.47
C TYR A 52 -0.58 1.17 22.32
N ILE A 53 -1.25 2.32 22.44
CA ILE A 53 -2.09 2.87 21.38
C ILE A 53 -1.24 3.17 20.14
N GLY A 54 -0.10 3.86 20.31
CA GLY A 54 0.79 4.16 19.20
C GLY A 54 1.29 2.91 18.49
N ARG A 55 1.70 1.87 19.24
CA ARG A 55 2.19 0.61 18.66
C ARG A 55 1.11 -0.16 17.92
N PHE A 56 -0.13 -0.12 18.37
CA PHE A 56 -1.27 -0.70 17.67
C PHE A 56 -1.56 0.05 16.36
N LEU A 57 -1.62 1.39 16.41
CA LEU A 57 -1.84 2.23 15.23
C LEU A 57 -0.72 2.06 14.20
N GLY A 58 0.53 2.01 14.63
CA GLY A 58 1.68 1.79 13.76
C GLY A 58 1.65 0.39 13.12
N GLY A 59 1.26 -0.64 13.88
CA GLY A 59 1.05 -1.98 13.35
C GLY A 59 -0.04 -2.03 12.28
N MET A 60 -1.16 -1.34 12.51
CA MET A 60 -2.27 -1.24 11.58
C MET A 60 -1.87 -0.48 10.30
N ALA A 61 -1.16 0.64 10.44
CA ALA A 61 -0.59 1.38 9.32
C ALA A 61 0.33 0.49 8.48
N GLY A 62 1.27 -0.21 9.11
CA GLY A 62 2.19 -1.13 8.44
C GLY A 62 1.46 -2.24 7.69
N GLY A 63 0.43 -2.84 8.30
CA GLY A 63 -0.39 -3.87 7.66
C GLY A 63 -1.16 -3.36 6.43
N ILE A 64 -1.71 -2.14 6.49
CA ILE A 64 -2.37 -1.51 5.34
C ILE A 64 -1.36 -1.25 4.23
N VAL A 65 -0.20 -0.65 4.53
CA VAL A 65 0.86 -0.35 3.54
C VAL A 65 1.35 -1.62 2.85
N PHE A 66 1.56 -2.70 3.62
CA PHE A 66 2.03 -3.98 3.08
C PHE A 66 1.07 -4.58 2.05
N LEU A 67 -0.23 -4.33 2.20
CA LEU A 67 -1.24 -4.73 1.22
C LEU A 67 -1.36 -3.73 0.06
N SER A 68 -1.48 -2.45 0.36
CA SER A 68 -1.86 -1.43 -0.61
C SER A 68 -0.71 -1.04 -1.54
N ASN A 69 0.53 -1.00 -1.04
CA ASN A 69 1.67 -0.54 -1.81
C ASN A 69 2.04 -1.47 -2.98
N PRO A 70 2.25 -2.79 -2.78
CA PRO A 70 2.53 -3.68 -3.91
C PRO A 70 1.36 -3.78 -4.89
N THR A 71 0.12 -3.68 -4.39
CA THR A 71 -1.08 -3.64 -5.25
C THR A 71 -1.08 -2.39 -6.13
N TYR A 72 -0.82 -1.22 -5.55
CA TYR A 72 -0.75 0.04 -6.28
C TYR A 72 0.37 0.03 -7.31
N VAL A 73 1.57 -0.42 -6.92
CA VAL A 73 2.71 -0.57 -7.83
C VAL A 73 2.38 -1.54 -8.97
N ALA A 74 1.72 -2.66 -8.68
CA ALA A 74 1.31 -3.61 -9.71
C ALA A 74 0.34 -3.00 -10.74
N GLU A 75 -0.58 -2.14 -10.30
CA GLU A 75 -1.57 -1.50 -11.18
C GLU A 75 -1.01 -0.34 -12.03
N ILE A 76 0.07 0.31 -11.61
CA ILE A 76 0.68 1.43 -12.36
C ILE A 76 1.88 1.00 -13.23
N SER A 77 2.50 -0.12 -12.90
CA SER A 77 3.71 -0.63 -13.56
C SER A 77 3.41 -1.33 -14.88
N GLU A 78 4.35 -1.22 -15.82
CA GLU A 78 4.34 -2.07 -17.02
C GLU A 78 4.64 -3.53 -16.63
N PRO A 79 4.05 -4.51 -17.35
CA PRO A 79 4.23 -5.92 -17.05
C PRO A 79 5.70 -6.35 -16.89
N ASP A 80 6.58 -5.78 -17.70
CA ASP A 80 8.01 -6.14 -17.77
C ASP A 80 8.80 -5.69 -16.55
N VAL A 81 8.42 -4.56 -15.92
CA VAL A 81 9.14 -3.98 -14.77
C VAL A 81 8.45 -4.22 -13.44
N ARG A 82 7.22 -4.76 -13.45
CA ARG A 82 6.42 -5.01 -12.25
C ARG A 82 7.16 -5.88 -11.21
N GLY A 83 7.83 -6.93 -11.67
CA GLY A 83 8.61 -7.82 -10.80
C GLY A 83 9.78 -7.10 -10.14
N ALA A 84 10.53 -6.28 -10.89
CA ALA A 84 11.64 -5.49 -10.36
C ALA A 84 11.17 -4.46 -9.33
N LEU A 85 10.07 -3.75 -9.60
CA LEU A 85 9.50 -2.77 -8.68
C LEU A 85 9.00 -3.41 -7.37
N GLY A 86 8.43 -4.61 -7.44
CA GLY A 86 8.06 -5.38 -6.25
C GLY A 86 9.27 -5.75 -5.39
N THR A 87 10.37 -6.18 -6.01
CA THR A 87 11.63 -6.49 -5.31
C THR A 87 12.24 -5.24 -4.67
N ILE A 88 12.21 -4.10 -5.37
CA ILE A 88 12.68 -2.81 -4.83
C ILE A 88 11.91 -2.44 -3.56
N PHE A 89 10.59 -2.60 -3.56
CA PHE A 89 9.78 -2.37 -2.35
C PHE A 89 10.22 -3.26 -1.18
N GLY A 90 10.38 -4.56 -1.41
CA GLY A 90 10.87 -5.50 -0.39
C GLY A 90 12.27 -5.15 0.12
N PHE A 91 13.17 -4.75 -0.79
CA PHE A 91 14.53 -4.32 -0.44
C PHE A 91 14.52 -3.09 0.47
N PHE A 92 13.75 -2.05 0.14
CA PHE A 92 13.63 -0.87 0.99
C PHE A 92 12.97 -1.18 2.34
N LEU A 93 12.00 -2.09 2.37
CA LEU A 93 11.35 -2.52 3.61
C LEU A 93 12.37 -3.18 4.56
N VAL A 94 13.11 -4.18 4.07
CA VAL A 94 14.13 -4.88 4.86
C VAL A 94 15.30 -3.95 5.20
N GLY A 95 15.71 -3.10 4.27
CA GLY A 95 16.72 -2.07 4.49
C GLY A 95 16.34 -1.09 5.59
N GLY A 96 15.06 -0.69 5.67
CA GLY A 96 14.53 0.13 6.76
C GLY A 96 14.66 -0.54 8.13
N PHE A 97 14.26 -1.81 8.24
CA PHE A 97 14.46 -2.58 9.48
C PHE A 97 15.93 -2.71 9.86
N LEU A 98 16.80 -2.98 8.88
CA LEU A 98 18.24 -3.06 9.11
C LEU A 98 18.80 -1.74 9.66
N MET A 99 18.42 -0.61 9.09
CA MET A 99 18.80 0.71 9.61
C MET A 99 18.31 0.91 11.04
N GLU A 100 17.07 0.53 11.36
CA GLU A 100 16.53 0.65 12.71
C GLU A 100 17.26 -0.24 13.72
N TYR A 101 17.68 -1.45 13.34
CA TYR A 101 18.51 -2.31 14.19
C TYR A 101 19.93 -1.80 14.39
N ILE A 102 20.51 -1.16 13.36
CA ILE A 102 21.84 -0.58 13.45
C ILE A 102 21.81 0.66 14.34
N PHE A 103 20.93 1.63 14.06
CA PHE A 103 20.92 2.91 14.77
C PHE A 103 20.20 2.85 16.12
N GLY A 104 19.22 1.96 16.28
CA GLY A 104 18.40 1.79 17.48
C GLY A 104 19.17 1.85 18.80
N PRO A 105 20.26 1.07 18.97
CA PRO A 105 21.06 1.08 20.20
C PRO A 105 21.91 2.33 20.42
N PHE A 106 22.24 3.08 19.37
CA PHE A 106 23.19 4.21 19.44
C PHE A 106 22.51 5.58 19.55
N VAL A 107 21.20 5.67 19.30
CA VAL A 107 20.47 6.94 19.35
C VAL A 107 19.40 6.95 20.44
N SER A 108 19.04 8.14 20.91
CA SER A 108 17.98 8.30 21.89
C SER A 108 16.61 7.92 21.30
N TYR A 109 15.67 7.54 22.17
CA TYR A 109 14.32 7.17 21.75
C TYR A 109 13.61 8.29 20.96
N SER A 110 13.77 9.55 21.38
CA SER A 110 13.22 10.69 20.66
C SER A 110 13.86 10.88 19.30
N ALA A 111 15.18 10.67 19.17
CA ALA A 111 15.87 10.74 17.89
C ALA A 111 15.37 9.66 16.92
N LEU A 112 15.13 8.43 17.39
CA LEU A 112 14.53 7.37 16.57
C LEU A 112 13.14 7.74 16.04
N ILE A 113 12.33 8.38 16.87
CA ILE A 113 11.01 8.84 16.44
C ILE A 113 11.15 9.88 15.33
N PHE A 114 12.06 10.86 15.46
CA PHE A 114 12.28 11.85 14.41
C PHE A 114 12.84 11.23 13.12
N ILE A 115 13.76 10.27 13.22
CA ILE A 115 14.32 9.53 12.08
C ILE A 115 13.22 8.81 11.28
N ASN A 116 12.17 8.32 11.94
CA ASN A 116 11.03 7.68 11.27
C ASN A 116 9.95 8.68 10.81
N LEU A 117 9.70 9.71 11.62
CA LEU A 117 8.64 10.69 11.38
C LEU A 117 8.96 11.59 10.18
N VAL A 118 10.22 12.06 10.05
CA VAL A 118 10.61 12.98 8.99
C VAL A 118 10.47 12.36 7.59
N PRO A 119 11.01 11.15 7.30
CA PRO A 119 10.78 10.48 6.03
C PRO A 119 9.30 10.15 5.78
N SER A 120 8.53 9.83 6.82
CA SER A 120 7.09 9.57 6.67
C SER A 120 6.32 10.81 6.22
N ILE A 121 6.64 11.97 6.78
CA ILE A 121 6.04 13.26 6.36
C ILE A 121 6.52 13.64 4.95
N ALA A 122 7.80 13.46 4.65
CA ALA A 122 8.32 13.70 3.31
C ALA A 122 7.62 12.81 2.26
N PHE A 123 7.43 11.53 2.57
CA PHE A 123 6.68 10.60 1.73
C PHE A 123 5.22 11.05 1.57
N PHE A 124 4.55 11.45 2.65
CA PHE A 124 3.17 11.99 2.58
C PHE A 124 3.04 13.16 1.61
N LEU A 125 3.98 14.11 1.66
CA LEU A 125 3.99 15.29 0.80
C LEU A 125 4.27 14.94 -0.67
N LEU A 126 5.25 14.07 -0.93
CA LEU A 126 5.60 13.66 -2.29
C LEU A 126 4.51 12.80 -2.92
N PHE A 127 3.92 11.90 -2.15
CA PHE A 127 2.88 10.98 -2.62
C PHE A 127 1.58 11.74 -3.00
N ALA A 128 1.39 12.98 -2.54
CA ALA A 128 0.22 13.81 -2.87
C ALA A 128 0.14 14.21 -4.33
N PHE A 129 1.26 14.20 -5.04
CA PHE A 129 1.32 14.55 -6.46
C PHE A 129 1.10 13.35 -7.38
N ILE A 130 1.14 12.13 -6.85
CA ILE A 130 1.04 10.91 -7.65
C ILE A 130 -0.44 10.61 -7.98
N PRO A 131 -0.81 10.33 -9.24
CA PRO A 131 -2.19 10.07 -9.62
C PRO A 131 -2.76 8.77 -9.04
N GLU A 132 -4.08 8.66 -9.02
CA GLU A 132 -4.76 7.42 -8.62
C GLU A 132 -4.52 6.30 -9.64
N SER A 133 -4.74 5.05 -9.23
CA SER A 133 -4.61 3.91 -10.14
C SER A 133 -5.58 4.01 -11.34
N PRO A 134 -5.11 3.79 -12.59
CA PRO A 134 -5.97 3.76 -13.77
C PRO A 134 -6.97 2.60 -13.72
N HIS A 135 -6.60 1.46 -13.11
CA HIS A 135 -7.50 0.32 -12.92
C HIS A 135 -8.69 0.68 -12.02
N TYR A 136 -8.42 1.38 -10.91
CA TYR A 136 -9.48 1.82 -10.00
C TYR A 136 -10.39 2.87 -10.66
N SER A 137 -9.82 3.81 -11.41
CA SER A 137 -10.60 4.81 -12.16
C SER A 137 -11.53 4.14 -13.18
N LEU A 138 -11.05 3.13 -13.90
CA LEU A 138 -11.87 2.34 -14.83
C LEU A 138 -12.95 1.52 -14.12
N ARG A 139 -12.64 0.94 -12.95
CA ARG A 139 -13.63 0.20 -12.15
C ARG A 139 -14.79 1.08 -11.67
N LYS A 140 -14.54 2.38 -11.43
CA LYS A 140 -15.58 3.38 -11.14
C LYS A 140 -16.27 3.95 -12.38
N GLY A 141 -15.91 3.50 -13.58
CA GLY A 141 -16.44 4.03 -14.85
C GLY A 141 -15.85 5.39 -15.25
N ASN A 142 -14.85 5.90 -14.52
CA ASN A 142 -14.19 7.17 -14.82
C ASN A 142 -13.05 6.98 -15.83
N VAL A 143 -13.42 6.95 -17.11
CA VAL A 143 -12.46 6.75 -18.22
C VAL A 143 -11.51 7.93 -18.37
N SER A 144 -11.99 9.17 -18.23
CA SER A 144 -11.15 10.36 -18.38
C SER A 144 -10.06 10.43 -17.30
N GLY A 145 -10.41 10.08 -16.05
CA GLY A 145 -9.44 9.98 -14.95
C GLY A 145 -8.39 8.88 -15.18
N ALA A 146 -8.79 7.76 -15.76
CA ALA A 146 -7.86 6.69 -16.14
C ALA A 146 -6.89 7.12 -17.24
N VAL A 147 -7.37 7.86 -18.26
CA VAL A 147 -6.53 8.44 -19.32
C VAL A 147 -5.51 9.41 -18.74
N ALA A 148 -5.94 10.34 -17.90
CA ALA A 148 -5.05 11.33 -17.29
C ALA A 148 -3.97 10.67 -16.41
N SER A 149 -4.36 9.65 -15.63
CA SER A 149 -3.44 8.93 -14.76
C SER A 149 -2.42 8.13 -15.58
N LEU A 150 -2.86 7.43 -16.63
CA LEU A 150 -1.97 6.64 -17.48
C LEU A 150 -1.06 7.54 -18.34
N SER A 151 -1.55 8.68 -18.84
CA SER A 151 -0.71 9.63 -19.58
C SER A 151 0.39 10.23 -18.72
N TRP A 152 0.11 10.46 -17.43
CA TRP A 152 1.11 10.92 -16.47
C TRP A 152 2.16 9.82 -16.20
N LEU A 153 1.72 8.57 -16.02
CA LEU A 153 2.59 7.42 -15.79
C LEU A 153 3.46 7.05 -17.01
N ARG A 154 2.93 7.20 -18.23
CA ARG A 154 3.58 6.87 -19.51
C ARG A 154 4.09 8.12 -20.23
N THR A 155 4.67 9.04 -19.47
CA THR A 155 5.18 10.31 -20.03
C THR A 155 6.07 10.02 -21.24
N GLY A 156 5.69 10.52 -22.43
CA GLY A 156 6.40 10.31 -23.69
C GLY A 156 5.74 9.36 -24.70
N ARG A 157 4.68 8.61 -24.33
CA ARG A 157 3.89 7.82 -25.29
C ARG A 157 2.82 8.65 -26.00
N GLY A 158 2.52 8.29 -27.25
CA GLY A 158 1.45 8.91 -28.03
C GLY A 158 0.07 8.63 -27.43
N MET A 159 -0.86 9.58 -27.55
CA MET A 159 -2.22 9.44 -27.00
C MET A 159 -2.98 8.22 -27.54
N ASP A 160 -2.65 7.74 -28.74
CA ASP A 160 -3.29 6.56 -29.33
C ASP A 160 -2.80 5.25 -28.69
N GLU A 161 -1.52 5.17 -28.30
CA GLU A 161 -0.98 4.03 -27.54
C GLU A 161 -1.60 3.95 -26.15
N VAL A 162 -1.72 5.09 -25.47
CA VAL A 162 -2.36 5.20 -24.14
C VAL A 162 -3.83 4.77 -24.21
N LYS A 163 -4.57 5.15 -25.25
CA LYS A 163 -5.96 4.71 -25.47
C LYS A 163 -6.07 3.20 -25.69
N ASN A 164 -5.15 2.63 -26.46
CA ASN A 164 -5.11 1.19 -26.69
C ASN A 164 -4.84 0.42 -25.40
N GLU A 165 -3.87 0.86 -24.60
CA GLU A 165 -3.56 0.27 -23.28
C GLU A 165 -4.78 0.35 -22.34
N ILE A 166 -5.50 1.47 -22.33
CA ILE A 166 -6.72 1.63 -21.53
C ILE A 166 -7.83 0.67 -21.94
N ASN A 167 -8.00 0.40 -23.24
CA ASN A 167 -9.01 -0.55 -23.69
C ASN A 167 -8.69 -1.98 -23.24
N LEU A 168 -7.40 -2.36 -23.26
CA LEU A 168 -6.93 -3.64 -22.74
C LEU A 168 -7.19 -3.74 -21.22
N ILE A 169 -6.81 -2.70 -20.47
CA ILE A 169 -7.05 -2.65 -19.02
C ILE A 169 -8.55 -2.70 -18.71
N ARG A 170 -9.39 -2.02 -19.49
CA ARG A 170 -10.84 -2.01 -19.31
C ARG A 170 -11.43 -3.41 -19.50
N ALA A 171 -10.98 -4.16 -20.51
CA ALA A 171 -11.43 -5.53 -20.74
C ALA A 171 -11.10 -6.43 -19.54
N GLU A 172 -9.89 -6.30 -18.99
CA GLU A 172 -9.44 -7.05 -17.81
C GLU A 172 -10.22 -6.67 -16.55
N VAL A 173 -10.48 -5.39 -16.34
CA VAL A 173 -11.32 -4.91 -15.22
C VAL A 173 -12.75 -5.42 -15.34
N HIS A 174 -13.35 -5.45 -16.54
CA HIS A 174 -14.69 -6.01 -16.72
C HIS A 174 -14.73 -7.51 -16.45
N ARG A 175 -13.70 -8.25 -16.89
CA ARG A 175 -13.57 -9.68 -16.62
C ARG A 175 -13.47 -9.98 -15.13
N SER A 176 -12.55 -9.31 -14.44
CA SER A 176 -12.38 -9.46 -12.98
C SER A 176 -13.61 -9.04 -12.17
N MET A 177 -14.38 -8.05 -12.64
CA MET A 177 -15.65 -7.65 -12.00
C MET A 177 -16.78 -8.66 -12.23
N ALA A 178 -16.78 -9.38 -13.35
CA ALA A 178 -17.73 -10.46 -13.63
C ALA A 178 -17.37 -11.74 -12.85
N GLU A 179 -16.07 -12.04 -12.73
CA GLU A 179 -15.52 -13.14 -11.95
C GLU A 179 -15.39 -12.74 -10.46
N LYS A 180 -16.49 -12.41 -9.78
CA LYS A 180 -16.47 -12.11 -8.34
C LYS A 180 -15.99 -13.34 -7.55
N VAL A 181 -14.70 -13.41 -7.28
CA VAL A 181 -14.11 -14.45 -6.43
C VAL A 181 -14.58 -14.22 -4.99
N LYS A 182 -15.38 -15.14 -4.45
CA LYS A 182 -15.72 -15.11 -3.03
C LYS A 182 -14.57 -15.73 -2.23
N LEU A 183 -14.36 -15.26 -1.00
CA LEU A 183 -13.39 -15.88 -0.09
C LEU A 183 -13.67 -17.38 0.14
N SER A 184 -14.93 -17.81 0.01
CA SER A 184 -15.32 -19.23 0.03
C SER A 184 -14.72 -20.05 -1.11
N ASP A 185 -14.42 -19.43 -2.25
CA ASP A 185 -13.94 -20.09 -3.45
C ASP A 185 -12.42 -20.36 -3.40
N LEU A 186 -11.70 -19.59 -2.56
CA LEU A 186 -10.32 -19.87 -2.19
C LEU A 186 -10.21 -21.20 -1.43
N VAL A 187 -11.19 -21.49 -0.56
CA VAL A 187 -11.21 -22.71 0.25
C VAL A 187 -12.03 -23.82 -0.41
N ARG A 188 -12.92 -23.56 -1.37
CA ARG A 188 -13.69 -24.63 -2.04
C ARG A 188 -12.96 -25.29 -3.19
N THR A 189 -12.13 -24.54 -3.92
CA THR A 189 -11.51 -25.03 -5.15
C THR A 189 -10.25 -25.84 -4.83
N ARG A 190 -10.15 -27.08 -5.31
CA ARG A 190 -8.97 -27.94 -5.07
C ARG A 190 -7.65 -27.30 -5.55
N GLY A 191 -7.68 -26.55 -6.65
CA GLY A 191 -6.54 -25.78 -7.15
C GLY A 191 -6.12 -24.68 -6.18
N ASN A 192 -7.08 -23.87 -5.71
CA ASN A 192 -6.81 -22.78 -4.76
C ASN A 192 -6.34 -23.30 -3.40
N ARG A 193 -6.85 -24.46 -2.92
CA ARG A 193 -6.33 -25.11 -1.70
C ARG A 193 -4.87 -25.50 -1.81
N LYS A 194 -4.47 -26.07 -2.95
CA LYS A 194 -3.06 -26.42 -3.20
C LYS A 194 -2.20 -25.17 -3.27
N GLY A 195 -2.68 -24.10 -3.92
CA GLY A 195 -2.00 -22.80 -3.90
C GLY A 195 -1.84 -22.23 -2.49
N LEU A 196 -2.89 -22.30 -1.67
CA LEU A 196 -2.90 -21.79 -0.29
C LEU A 196 -2.06 -22.63 0.68
N LEU A 197 -1.75 -23.88 0.35
CA LEU A 197 -0.81 -24.72 1.10
C LEU A 197 0.65 -24.47 0.72
N ILE A 198 0.90 -23.87 -0.45
CA ILE A 198 2.25 -23.57 -0.96
C ILE A 198 2.64 -22.11 -0.66
N ALA A 199 1.67 -21.20 -0.66
CA ALA A 199 1.83 -19.79 -0.30
C ALA A 199 2.00 -19.59 1.22
#